data_AF-A0A0N7Z5T0-F1
#
_entry.id   AF-A0A0N7Z5T0-F1
#
_cell.length_a   1.000
_cell.length_b   1.000
_cell.length_c   1.000
_cell.angle_alpha   90.00
_cell.angle_beta   90.00
_cell.angle_gamma   90.00
#
_symmetry.space_group_name_H-M   'P 1'
#
loop_
_entity.id
_entity.type
_entity.pdbx_description
1 polymer ?
#
loop_
_entity_poly.entity_id
_entity_poly.type
_entity_poly.pdbx_seq_one_letter_code
_entity_poly.pdbx_strand_id
1 'polypeptide(L)' 'MGESAVSHQLRALRAMRLVNYRREGRNIYYRLADHHVVNLYREVVEHLDEPEA' A
#
# COMPACT_ATOMS: atom_id res chain seq x y z
N MET A 1 8.31 -4.75 13.59
CA MET A 1 7.02 -4.01 13.50
C MET A 1 5.92 -4.91 14.02
N GLY A 2 5.07 -4.43 14.95
CA GLY A 2 3.95 -5.21 15.48
C GLY A 2 2.64 -4.97 14.72
N GLU A 3 1.67 -5.88 14.86
CA GLU A 3 0.38 -5.83 14.17
C GLU A 3 -0.38 -4.51 14.38
N SER A 4 -0.33 -3.94 15.58
CA SER A 4 -0.95 -2.65 15.90
C SER A 4 -0.32 -1.49 15.12
N ALA A 5 1.00 -1.51 14.95
CA ALA A 5 1.72 -0.48 14.19
C ALA A 5 1.41 -0.56 12.69
N VAL A 6 1.36 -1.78 12.15
CA VAL A 6 0.96 -2.03 10.75
C VAL A 6 -0.50 -1.60 10.52
N SER A 7 -1.39 -1.91 11.45
CA SER A 7 -2.80 -1.49 11.38
C SER A 7 -2.96 0.03 11.40
N HIS A 8 -2.12 0.72 12.17
CA HIS A 8 -2.09 2.19 12.18
C HIS A 8 -1.65 2.76 10.83
N GLN A 9 -0.59 2.21 10.24
CA GLN A 9 -0.13 2.61 8.90
C GLN A 9 -1.17 2.33 7.82
N LEU A 10 -1.81 1.17 7.83
CA LEU A 10 -2.89 0.83 6.90
C LEU A 10 -4.09 1.79 7.02
N ARG A 11 -4.38 2.27 8.23
CA ARG A 11 -5.40 3.31 8.43
C ARG A 11 -5.00 4.64 7.78
N ALA A 12 -3.73 5.05 7.91
CA ALA A 12 -3.22 6.26 7.26
C ALA A 12 -3.26 6.13 5.72
N LEU A 13 -2.78 5.01 5.17
CA LEU A 13 -2.82 4.73 3.74
C LEU A 13 -4.26 4.73 3.19
N ARG A 14 -5.22 4.22 3.96
CA ARG A 14 -6.63 4.27 3.60
C ARG A 14 -7.17 5.70 3.58
N ALA A 15 -6.79 6.54 4.55
CA ALA A 15 -7.18 7.95 4.58
C ALA A 15 -6.66 8.70 3.34
N MET A 16 -5.48 8.32 2.85
CA MET A 16 -4.88 8.84 1.61
C MET A 16 -5.42 8.17 0.34
N ARG A 17 -6.39 7.25 0.44
CA ARG A 17 -6.98 6.50 -0.68
C ARG A 17 -5.98 5.64 -1.47
N LEU A 18 -4.89 5.22 -0.85
CA LEU A 18 -3.88 4.35 -1.48
C LEU A 18 -4.23 2.87 -1.37
N VAL A 19 -5.05 2.50 -0.38
CA VAL A 19 -5.49 1.12 -0.14
C VAL A 19 -7.00 1.03 0.08
N ASN A 20 -7.55 -0.08 -0.38
CA ASN A 20 -8.90 -0.55 -0.08
C ASN A 20 -8.84 -1.75 0.86
N TYR A 21 -9.97 -2.10 1.45
CA TYR A 21 -10.08 -3.28 2.30
C TYR A 21 -11.42 -3.99 2.09
N ARG A 22 -11.42 -5.28 2.36
CA ARG A 22 -12.63 -6.10 2.49
C ARG A 22 -12.58 -6.87 3.80
N ARG A 23 -13.73 -7.09 4.41
CA ARG A 23 -13.86 -7.89 5.63
C ARG A 23 -14.44 -9.26 5.27
N GLU A 24 -13.81 -10.31 5.77
CA GLU A 24 -14.28 -11.69 5.65
C GLU A 24 -14.28 -12.32 7.05
N GLY A 25 -15.46 -12.44 7.66
CA GLY A 25 -15.60 -12.84 9.05
C GLY A 25 -14.84 -11.93 10.03
N ARG A 26 -13.83 -12.49 10.70
CA ARG A 26 -12.96 -11.78 11.65
C ARG A 26 -11.72 -11.15 10.99
N ASN A 27 -11.47 -11.46 9.72
CA ASN A 27 -10.27 -11.03 9.02
C ASN A 27 -10.54 -9.79 8.16
N ILE A 28 -9.55 -8.91 8.07
CA ILE A 28 -9.55 -7.75 7.19
C ILE A 28 -8.43 -7.91 6.17
N TYR A 29 -8.80 -7.91 4.90
CA TYR A 29 -7.86 -8.03 3.78
C TYR A 29 -7.71 -6.67 3.12
N TYR A 30 -6.48 -6.16 3.06
CA TYR A 30 -6.15 -4.93 2.35
C TYR A 30 -5.65 -5.22 0.94
N ARG A 31 -5.88 -4.28 0.04
CA ARG A 31 -5.34 -4.27 -1.33
C ARG A 31 -5.02 -2.84 -1.74
N LEU A 32 -4.17 -2.67 -2.74
CA LEU A 32 -4.00 -1.36 -3.37
C LEU A 32 -5.31 -0.88 -3.98
N ALA A 33 -5.49 0.44 -3.98
CA ALA A 33 -6.76 1.06 -4.37
C ALA A 33 -7.15 0.70 -5.81
N ASP A 34 -6.22 0.85 -6.74
CA ASP A 34 -6.39 0.58 -8.16
C ASP A 34 -5.03 0.32 -8.85
N HIS A 35 -5.05 0.24 -10.18
CA HIS A 35 -3.86 0.03 -11.00
C HIS A 35 -2.94 1.26 -11.07
N HIS A 36 -3.46 2.47 -10.85
CA HIS A 36 -2.63 3.68 -10.86
C HIS A 36 -1.62 3.67 -9.71
N VAL A 37 -2.04 3.23 -8.51
CA VAL A 37 -1.14 3.12 -7.35
C VAL A 37 -0.04 2.07 -7.60
N VAL A 38 -0.38 0.96 -8.25
CA VAL A 38 0.59 -0.07 -8.63
C VAL A 38 1.60 0.48 -9.62
N ASN A 39 1.13 1.20 -10.64
CA ASN A 39 2.00 1.76 -11.67
C ASN A 39 2.97 2.79 -11.06
N LEU A 40 2.49 3.71 -10.22
CA LEU A 40 3.37 4.66 -9.52
C LEU A 40 4.45 3.95 -8.71
N TYR A 41 4.08 2.90 -7.98
CA TYR A 41 5.05 2.11 -7.21
C TYR A 41 6.10 1.46 -8.11
N ARG A 42 5.71 0.94 -9.28
CA ARG A 42 6.65 0.35 -10.25
C ARG A 42 7.62 1.40 -10.78
N GLU A 43 7.14 2.55 -11.21
CA GLU A 43 8.00 3.65 -11.68
C GLU A 43 9.03 4.06 -10.61
N VAL A 44 8.60 4.14 -9.34
CA VAL A 44 9.52 4.44 -8.23
C VAL A 44 10.56 3.35 -8.05
N VAL A 45 10.17 2.08 -8.11
CA VAL A 45 11.11 0.95 -7.99
C VAL A 45 12.10 0.95 -9.15
N GLU A 46 11.61 1.10 -10.38
CA GLU A 46 12.46 1.16 -11.58
C GLU A 46 13.47 2.30 -11.46
N HIS A 47 13.03 3.49 -11.03
CA HIS A 47 13.93 4.63 -10.81
C HIS A 47 14.98 4.39 -9.72
N LEU A 48 14.63 3.68 -8.63
CA LEU A 48 15.60 3.34 -7.58
C LEU A 48 16.68 2.36 -8.05
N ASP A 49 16.38 1.56 -9.08
CA ASP A 49 17.30 0.62 -9.71
C ASP A 49 18.12 1.27 -10.85
N GLU A 50 17.81 2.50 -11.25
CA GLU A 50 18.61 3.25 -12.22
C GLU A 50 19.98 3.60 -11.61
N PRO A 51 21.08 3.44 -12.35
CA PRO A 51 22.38 3.91 -11.90
C PRO A 51 22.35 5.43 -11.76
N GLU A 52 22.89 5.95 -10.64
CA GLU A 52 23.10 7.38 -10.45
C GLU A 52 23.89 7.94 -11.65
N ALA A 53 23.34 8.98 -12.28
CA ALA A 53 23.93 9.63 -13.46
C ALA A 53 25.24 10.35 -13.15
#